data_AF-A0AAW3DA83-F1
#
_entry.id   AF-A0AAW3DA83-F1
#
_cell.length_a   1.000
_cell.length_b   1.000
_cell.length_c   1.000
_cell.angle_alpha   90.00
_cell.angle_beta   90.00
_cell.angle_gamma   90.00
#
_symmetry.space_group_name_H-M   'P 1'
#
loop_
_entity.id
_entity.type
_entity.pdbx_description
1 polymer ?
#
loop_
_entity_poly.entity_id
_entity_poly.type
_entity_poly.pdbx_seq_one_letter_code
_entity_poly.pdbx_strand_id
1 'polypeptide(L)'
;MKKFLSITIIIFVTLSAAFASNWPSGYIPKNQIINIDSIIGAPPSTDSLAFSSDKAISEAVFSQNKNTTDYKIAIHDASNDQDVHISDFSKAFGQEITKDKTPAIYTLLNRSTTDVSNIKQSAKEKYKRIRPFVFFDRKPCDPDEDPSSYSYPSGHSSRAWNYAMILAELKPQTAKQLFELADRKSQSRVICGVHWKSDIQAARTVALVNFAILNGNQDFLKDLEKARQEINQ
;
A
#
# COMPACT_ATOMS: atom_id res chain seq x y z
N MET A 1 57.46 37.28 -21.62
CA MET A 1 56.88 35.92 -21.84
C MET A 1 56.23 35.44 -20.55
N LYS A 2 54.91 35.55 -20.42
CA LYS A 2 54.11 34.87 -19.38
C LYS A 2 52.89 34.29 -20.10
N LYS A 3 52.87 32.97 -20.30
CA LYS A 3 51.74 32.25 -20.91
C LYS A 3 50.66 32.08 -19.85
N PHE A 4 49.48 32.63 -20.08
CA PHE A 4 48.29 32.33 -19.29
C PHE A 4 47.76 30.95 -19.72
N LEU A 5 47.77 30.00 -18.79
CA LEU A 5 47.17 28.68 -18.96
C LEU A 5 45.68 28.81 -18.58
N SER A 6 44.79 28.81 -19.58
CA SER A 6 43.35 28.71 -19.33
C SER A 6 43.02 27.28 -18.91
N ILE A 7 42.64 27.10 -17.64
CA ILE A 7 42.11 25.84 -17.12
C ILE A 7 40.61 25.81 -17.42
N THR A 8 40.23 25.01 -18.41
CA THR A 8 38.81 24.72 -18.70
C THR A 8 38.30 23.73 -17.65
N ILE A 9 37.47 24.21 -16.72
CA ILE A 9 36.74 23.37 -15.77
C ILE A 9 35.59 22.70 -16.53
N ILE A 10 35.73 21.40 -16.80
CA ILE A 10 34.64 20.57 -17.35
C ILE A 10 33.74 20.19 -16.18
N ILE A 11 32.57 20.83 -16.10
CA ILE A 11 31.50 20.46 -15.17
C ILE A 11 30.86 19.18 -15.69
N PHE A 12 31.17 18.05 -15.07
CA PHE A 12 30.41 16.81 -15.24
C PHE A 12 29.05 16.99 -14.57
N VAL A 13 28.03 17.32 -15.37
CA VAL A 13 26.63 17.19 -14.95
C VAL A 13 26.32 15.69 -14.94
N THR A 14 26.34 15.09 -13.76
CA THR A 14 25.78 13.75 -13.55
C THR A 14 24.27 13.87 -13.69
N LEU A 15 23.73 13.51 -14.85
CA LEU A 15 22.30 13.22 -14.97
C LEU A 15 22.01 12.04 -14.04
N SER A 16 21.40 12.31 -12.89
CA SER A 16 20.72 11.29 -12.11
C SER A 16 19.59 10.74 -12.97
N ALA A 17 19.78 9.54 -13.52
CA ALA A 17 18.69 8.79 -14.11
C ALA A 17 17.66 8.55 -13.01
N ALA A 18 16.56 9.31 -13.05
CA ALA A 18 15.38 8.98 -12.26
C ALA A 18 14.96 7.57 -12.69
N PHE A 19 15.01 6.61 -11.77
CA PHE A 19 14.42 5.29 -11.99
C PHE A 19 12.94 5.52 -12.33
N ALA A 20 12.59 5.39 -13.61
CA ALA A 20 11.20 5.29 -14.00
C ALA A 20 10.63 4.07 -13.28
N SER A 21 9.59 4.25 -12.48
CA SER A 21 8.92 3.14 -11.82
C SER A 21 8.42 2.18 -12.90
N ASN A 22 8.90 0.93 -12.92
CA ASN A 22 8.44 -0.14 -13.82
C ASN A 22 6.99 -0.59 -13.56
N TRP A 23 6.20 0.24 -12.88
CA TRP A 23 4.82 -0.01 -12.54
C TRP A 23 3.93 0.32 -13.72
N PRO A 24 2.93 -0.53 -14.05
CA PRO A 24 2.00 -0.21 -15.12
C PRO A 24 1.21 1.04 -14.77
N SER A 25 0.84 1.81 -15.81
CA SER A 25 -0.03 2.96 -15.62
C SER A 25 -1.36 2.53 -14.98
N GLY A 26 -1.80 3.31 -14.00
CA GLY A 26 -3.14 3.17 -13.44
C GLY A 26 -4.24 3.50 -14.46
N TYR A 27 -5.49 3.35 -14.04
CA TYR A 27 -6.68 3.71 -14.79
C TYR A 27 -7.07 5.19 -14.60
N ILE A 28 -6.70 5.80 -13.48
CA ILE A 28 -7.10 7.18 -13.14
C ILE A 28 -6.05 8.16 -13.67
N PRO A 29 -6.41 9.07 -14.59
CA PRO A 29 -5.52 10.12 -15.06
C PRO A 29 -5.05 11.04 -13.92
N LYS A 30 -3.82 11.55 -14.01
CA LYS A 30 -3.24 12.39 -12.93
C LYS A 30 -4.09 13.61 -12.56
N ASN A 31 -4.76 14.23 -13.54
CA ASN A 31 -5.65 15.37 -13.33
C ASN A 31 -7.03 15.01 -12.78
N GLN A 32 -7.35 13.72 -12.63
CA GLN A 32 -8.59 13.21 -12.04
C GLN A 32 -8.36 12.54 -10.69
N ILE A 33 -7.11 12.49 -10.19
CA ILE A 33 -6.82 12.01 -8.84
C ILE A 33 -7.48 12.97 -7.85
N ILE A 34 -8.43 12.44 -7.07
CA ILE A 34 -9.16 13.22 -6.09
C ILE A 34 -8.30 13.57 -4.88
N ASN A 35 -8.68 14.62 -4.16
CA ASN A 35 -8.09 14.93 -2.86
C ASN A 35 -8.71 14.07 -1.74
N ILE A 36 -8.08 12.93 -1.46
CA ILE A 36 -8.58 11.94 -0.48
C ILE A 36 -8.65 12.47 0.96
N ASP A 37 -7.83 13.47 1.27
CA ASP A 37 -7.76 14.19 2.54
C ASP A 37 -9.13 14.66 3.05
N SER A 38 -9.96 15.19 2.14
CA SER A 38 -11.31 15.66 2.46
C SER A 38 -12.27 14.54 2.87
N ILE A 39 -11.93 13.29 2.59
CA ILE A 39 -12.76 12.11 2.85
C ILE A 39 -12.27 11.35 4.09
N ILE A 40 -10.95 11.11 4.20
CA ILE A 40 -10.39 10.36 5.33
C ILE A 40 -10.09 11.24 6.55
N GLY A 41 -10.06 12.56 6.37
CA GLY A 41 -9.77 13.53 7.41
C GLY A 41 -8.29 13.54 7.83
N ALA A 42 -8.01 14.31 8.88
CA ALA A 42 -6.69 14.31 9.50
C ALA A 42 -6.47 13.05 10.35
N PRO A 43 -5.22 12.56 10.47
CA PRO A 43 -4.90 11.60 11.51
C PRO A 43 -5.21 12.19 12.90
N PRO A 44 -5.46 11.35 13.92
CA PRO A 44 -5.66 11.80 15.29
C PRO A 44 -4.56 12.76 15.76
N SER A 45 -4.94 13.92 16.31
CA SER A 45 -3.99 14.86 16.92
C SER A 45 -3.36 14.27 18.17
N THR A 46 -2.15 14.72 18.52
CA THR A 46 -1.33 14.13 19.60
C THR A 46 -1.93 14.24 21.00
N ASP A 47 -2.86 15.18 21.19
CA ASP A 47 -3.62 15.44 22.42
C ASP A 47 -4.99 14.73 22.45
N SER A 48 -5.39 14.06 21.37
CA SER A 48 -6.70 13.40 21.28
C SER A 48 -6.76 12.05 22.02
N LEU A 49 -7.97 11.67 22.43
CA LEU A 49 -8.24 10.31 22.94
C LEU A 49 -7.99 9.23 21.88
N ALA A 50 -8.27 9.54 20.61
CA ALA A 50 -8.00 8.64 19.50
C ALA A 50 -6.49 8.34 19.36
N PHE A 51 -5.62 9.35 19.48
CA PHE A 51 -4.18 9.12 19.49
C PHE A 51 -3.70 8.41 20.76
N SER A 52 -4.34 8.66 21.91
CA SER A 52 -4.06 7.89 23.13
C SER A 52 -4.38 6.40 22.96
N SER A 53 -5.47 6.07 22.25
CA SER A 53 -5.77 4.68 21.88
C SER A 53 -4.74 4.10 20.91
N ASP A 54 -4.31 4.86 19.89
CA ASP A 54 -3.26 4.43 18.97
C ASP A 54 -1.96 4.10 19.72
N LYS A 55 -1.53 4.96 20.65
CA LYS A 55 -0.35 4.75 21.50
C LYS A 55 -0.47 3.49 22.34
N ALA A 56 -1.58 3.31 23.06
CA ALA A 56 -1.78 2.15 23.92
C ALA A 56 -1.71 0.82 23.14
N ILE A 57 -2.28 0.79 21.93
CA ILE A 57 -2.19 -0.38 21.04
C ILE A 57 -0.74 -0.63 20.62
N SER A 58 -0.01 0.41 20.19
CA SER A 58 1.38 0.27 19.76
C SER A 58 2.32 -0.13 20.90
N GLU A 59 2.15 0.42 22.11
CA GLU A 59 2.91 0.01 23.30
C GLU A 59 2.71 -1.48 23.61
N ALA A 60 1.45 -1.95 23.60
CA ALA A 60 1.14 -3.35 23.81
C ALA A 60 1.80 -4.26 22.75
N VAL A 61 1.80 -3.83 21.49
CA VAL A 61 2.47 -4.52 20.38
C VAL A 61 3.98 -4.61 20.60
N PHE A 62 4.64 -3.53 21.03
CA PHE A 62 6.09 -3.56 21.27
C PHE A 62 6.49 -4.43 22.46
N SER A 63 5.58 -4.64 23.40
CA SER A 63 5.77 -5.52 24.56
C SER A 63 5.34 -6.97 24.32
N GLN A 64 4.79 -7.31 23.16
CA GLN A 64 4.28 -8.66 22.90
C GLN A 64 5.41 -9.70 22.76
N ASN A 65 5.07 -10.97 23.00
CA ASN A 65 5.96 -12.08 22.70
C ASN A 65 6.13 -12.24 21.18
N LYS A 66 7.37 -12.12 20.70
CA LYS A 66 7.73 -12.20 19.27
C LYS A 66 7.78 -13.63 18.71
N ASN A 67 7.65 -14.66 19.57
CA ASN A 67 7.64 -16.06 19.15
C ASN A 67 6.25 -16.59 18.76
N THR A 68 5.22 -15.76 18.85
CA THR A 68 3.84 -16.12 18.52
C THR A 68 3.66 -16.35 17.02
N THR A 69 2.64 -17.13 16.66
CA THR A 69 2.24 -17.34 15.27
C THR A 69 1.88 -16.01 14.60
N ASP A 70 1.15 -15.14 15.30
CA ASP A 70 0.72 -13.84 14.77
C ASP A 70 1.90 -12.92 14.44
N TYR A 71 2.96 -12.92 15.25
CA TYR A 71 4.16 -12.13 14.95
C TYR A 71 4.90 -12.65 13.71
N LYS A 72 5.00 -13.98 13.55
CA LYS A 72 5.58 -14.58 12.34
C LYS A 72 4.77 -14.28 11.09
N ILE A 73 3.44 -14.32 11.21
CA ILE A 73 2.52 -13.90 10.16
C ILE A 73 2.72 -12.42 9.82
N ALA A 74 2.88 -11.56 10.83
CA ALA A 74 3.10 -10.13 10.63
C ALA A 74 4.39 -9.83 9.86
N ILE A 75 5.47 -10.59 10.11
CA ILE A 75 6.72 -10.50 9.33
C ILE A 75 6.48 -10.85 7.86
N HIS A 76 5.77 -11.96 7.58
CA HIS A 76 5.46 -12.35 6.21
C HIS A 76 4.59 -11.29 5.50
N ASP A 77 3.54 -10.81 6.18
CA ASP A 77 2.66 -9.77 5.68
C ASP A 77 3.35 -8.40 5.56
N ALA A 78 4.52 -8.22 6.20
CA ALA A 78 5.28 -6.99 6.12
C ALA A 78 6.04 -6.82 4.79
N SER A 79 6.22 -7.92 4.04
CA SER A 79 6.95 -7.94 2.76
C SER A 79 6.55 -6.80 1.83
N ASN A 80 7.57 -6.13 1.26
CA ASN A 80 7.38 -5.12 0.21
C ASN A 80 7.20 -5.75 -1.19
N ASP A 81 7.39 -7.07 -1.32
CA ASP A 81 7.21 -7.80 -2.56
C ASP A 81 5.72 -7.98 -2.88
N GLN A 82 5.30 -7.42 -4.01
CA GLN A 82 3.92 -7.50 -4.44
C GLN A 82 3.50 -8.93 -4.82
N ASP A 83 4.40 -9.73 -5.37
CA ASP A 83 4.07 -11.09 -5.81
C ASP A 83 3.81 -12.01 -4.60
N VAL A 84 4.45 -11.74 -3.44
CA VAL A 84 4.09 -12.37 -2.16
C VAL A 84 2.63 -12.08 -1.80
N HIS A 85 2.20 -10.82 -1.93
CA HIS A 85 0.81 -10.46 -1.65
C HIS A 85 -0.18 -11.06 -2.66
N ILE A 86 0.14 -11.03 -3.96
CA ILE A 86 -0.71 -11.64 -5.00
C ILE A 86 -0.82 -13.15 -4.77
N SER A 87 0.26 -13.83 -4.35
CA SER A 87 0.24 -15.24 -4.00
C SER A 87 -0.69 -15.54 -2.82
N ASP A 88 -0.66 -14.73 -1.76
CA ASP A 88 -1.59 -14.89 -0.63
C ASP A 88 -3.06 -14.71 -1.07
N PHE A 89 -3.32 -13.71 -1.90
CA PHE A 89 -4.65 -13.47 -2.43
C PHE A 89 -5.10 -14.54 -3.43
N SER A 90 -4.18 -15.15 -4.18
CA SER A 90 -4.46 -16.32 -5.03
C SER A 90 -5.04 -17.47 -4.22
N LYS A 91 -4.43 -17.78 -3.06
CA LYS A 91 -4.91 -18.82 -2.15
C LYS A 91 -6.31 -18.52 -1.63
N ALA A 92 -6.57 -17.27 -1.22
CA ALA A 92 -7.91 -16.86 -0.77
C ALA A 92 -8.94 -16.83 -1.92
N PHE A 93 -8.53 -16.47 -3.12
CA PHE A 93 -9.37 -16.46 -4.32
C PHE A 93 -9.69 -17.89 -4.83
N GLY A 94 -8.87 -18.87 -4.44
CA GLY A 94 -9.02 -20.26 -4.83
C GLY A 94 -8.64 -20.52 -6.29
N GLN A 95 -7.79 -19.68 -6.86
CA GLN A 95 -7.23 -19.81 -8.21
C GLN A 95 -5.90 -19.06 -8.26
N GLU A 96 -4.94 -19.62 -9.02
CA GLU A 96 -3.61 -19.04 -9.17
C GLU A 96 -3.66 -17.68 -9.89
N ILE A 97 -3.11 -16.63 -9.27
CA ILE A 97 -2.97 -15.30 -9.85
C ILE A 97 -1.52 -15.04 -10.22
N THR A 98 -1.18 -15.13 -11.51
CA THR A 98 0.18 -14.86 -12.02
C THR A 98 0.13 -14.19 -13.38
N LYS A 99 1.26 -13.58 -13.76
CA LYS A 99 1.42 -12.94 -15.08
C LYS A 99 1.18 -13.90 -16.24
N ASP A 100 1.44 -15.20 -16.07
CA ASP A 100 1.39 -16.17 -17.15
C ASP A 100 0.07 -16.96 -17.20
N LYS A 101 -0.54 -17.26 -16.03
CA LYS A 101 -1.76 -18.08 -15.95
C LYS A 101 -3.04 -17.26 -15.99
N THR A 102 -3.02 -16.09 -15.38
CA THR A 102 -4.18 -15.18 -15.25
C THR A 102 -3.73 -13.74 -15.48
N PRO A 103 -3.19 -13.45 -16.68
CA PRO A 103 -2.60 -12.15 -17.02
C PRO A 103 -3.58 -10.98 -16.85
N ALA A 104 -4.88 -11.17 -17.09
CA ALA A 104 -5.87 -10.10 -16.96
C ALA A 104 -6.13 -9.78 -15.48
N ILE A 105 -6.32 -10.79 -14.62
CA ILE A 105 -6.43 -10.57 -13.17
C ILE A 105 -5.14 -9.92 -12.63
N TYR A 106 -3.97 -10.46 -12.99
CA TYR A 106 -2.68 -9.91 -12.57
C TYR A 106 -2.51 -8.44 -12.98
N THR A 107 -2.87 -8.12 -14.24
CA THR A 107 -2.83 -6.74 -14.76
C THR A 107 -3.78 -5.81 -14.00
N LEU A 108 -5.01 -6.26 -13.75
CA LEU A 108 -6.03 -5.50 -13.03
C LEU A 108 -5.58 -5.12 -11.61
N LEU A 109 -5.00 -6.07 -10.87
CA LEU A 109 -4.45 -5.82 -9.53
C LEU A 109 -3.26 -4.86 -9.55
N ASN A 110 -2.36 -5.00 -10.51
CA ASN A 110 -1.19 -4.12 -10.63
C ASN A 110 -1.60 -2.68 -10.95
N ARG A 111 -2.43 -2.48 -11.98
CA ARG A 111 -2.87 -1.15 -12.40
C ARG A 111 -3.66 -0.44 -11.31
N SER A 112 -4.58 -1.15 -10.66
CA SER A 112 -5.34 -0.59 -9.52
C SER A 112 -4.46 -0.29 -8.30
N THR A 113 -3.31 -0.98 -8.14
CA THR A 113 -2.33 -0.62 -7.10
C THR A 113 -1.64 0.71 -7.39
N THR A 114 -1.37 1.01 -8.66
CA THR A 114 -0.89 2.34 -9.07
C THR A 114 -1.92 3.41 -8.69
N ASP A 115 -3.20 3.19 -8.97
CA ASP A 115 -4.27 4.14 -8.65
C ASP A 115 -4.43 4.37 -7.14
N VAL A 116 -4.56 3.30 -6.35
CA VAL A 116 -4.71 3.45 -4.89
C VAL A 116 -3.46 4.06 -4.25
N SER A 117 -2.28 3.93 -4.89
CA SER A 117 -1.05 4.58 -4.45
C SER A 117 -1.02 6.06 -4.79
N ASN A 118 -1.52 6.45 -5.95
CA ASN A 118 -1.65 7.84 -6.35
C ASN A 118 -2.69 8.59 -5.49
N ILE A 119 -3.84 7.98 -5.21
CA ILE A 119 -4.90 8.61 -4.41
C ILE A 119 -4.42 8.94 -3.00
N LYS A 120 -3.76 8.00 -2.31
CA LYS A 120 -3.28 8.21 -0.93
C LYS A 120 -2.14 9.21 -0.80
N GLN A 121 -1.38 9.43 -1.87
CA GLN A 121 -0.14 10.21 -1.84
C GLN A 121 -0.37 11.64 -1.33
N SER A 122 -1.48 12.27 -1.72
CA SER A 122 -1.84 13.63 -1.29
C SER A 122 -1.93 13.76 0.23
N ALA A 123 -2.67 12.86 0.90
CA ALA A 123 -2.77 12.84 2.36
C ALA A 123 -1.42 12.51 3.03
N LYS A 124 -0.65 11.59 2.42
CA LYS A 124 0.64 11.16 2.94
C LYS A 124 1.66 12.29 2.99
N GLU A 125 1.73 13.08 1.91
CA GLU A 125 2.60 14.26 1.81
C GLU A 125 2.12 15.43 2.64
N LYS A 126 0.80 15.58 2.81
CA LYS A 126 0.24 16.66 3.63
C LYS A 126 0.53 16.44 5.12
N TYR A 127 0.26 15.24 5.63
CA TYR A 127 0.29 14.99 7.06
C TYR A 127 1.63 14.54 7.60
N LYS A 128 2.45 13.87 6.78
CA LYS A 128 3.80 13.42 7.15
C LYS A 128 3.86 12.73 8.52
N ARG A 129 2.82 11.96 8.85
CA ARG A 129 2.64 11.38 10.18
C ARG A 129 3.79 10.44 10.50
N ILE A 130 4.41 10.64 11.66
CA ILE A 130 5.50 9.77 12.16
C ILE A 130 4.94 8.38 12.47
N ARG A 131 5.71 7.33 12.16
CA ARG A 131 5.34 5.92 12.42
C ARG A 131 5.51 5.54 13.89
N PRO A 132 4.79 4.52 14.40
CA PRO A 132 4.91 4.11 15.80
C PRO A 132 6.34 3.73 16.21
N PHE A 133 7.05 2.93 15.42
CA PHE A 133 8.40 2.51 15.78
C PHE A 133 9.39 3.67 15.91
N VAL A 134 9.21 4.72 15.09
CA VAL A 134 10.00 5.96 15.17
C VAL A 134 9.59 6.77 16.41
N PHE A 135 8.28 6.90 16.67
CA PHE A 135 7.75 7.62 17.82
C PHE A 135 8.23 7.03 19.16
N PHE A 136 8.26 5.71 19.27
CA PHE A 136 8.64 5.00 20.50
C PHE A 136 10.13 4.65 20.60
N ASP A 137 10.94 4.98 19.58
CA ASP A 137 12.33 4.52 19.46
C ASP A 137 12.44 2.99 19.67
N ARG A 138 11.76 2.24 18.79
CA ARG A 138 11.68 0.77 18.80
C ARG A 138 11.99 0.21 17.42
N LYS A 139 12.37 -1.07 17.39
CA LYS A 139 12.54 -1.80 16.13
C LYS A 139 11.21 -2.43 15.69
N PRO A 140 10.75 -2.18 14.45
CA PRO A 140 9.61 -2.89 13.88
C PRO A 140 9.96 -4.35 13.58
N CYS A 141 8.97 -5.13 13.15
CA CYS A 141 9.17 -6.53 12.77
C CYS A 141 9.92 -6.70 11.43
N ASP A 142 9.79 -5.70 10.54
CA ASP A 142 10.51 -5.60 9.27
C ASP A 142 11.75 -4.70 9.47
N PRO A 143 12.97 -5.25 9.43
CA PRO A 143 14.18 -4.47 9.64
C PRO A 143 14.48 -3.47 8.52
N ASP A 144 13.85 -3.63 7.34
CA ASP A 144 14.10 -2.82 6.15
C ASP A 144 13.11 -1.64 6.03
N GLU A 145 12.20 -1.46 7.00
CA GLU A 145 11.23 -0.36 6.98
C GLU A 145 11.94 1.00 7.14
N ASP A 146 11.76 1.87 6.14
CA ASP A 146 12.37 3.20 6.10
C ASP A 146 11.81 4.14 7.20
N PRO A 147 12.65 4.61 8.15
CA PRO A 147 12.24 5.50 9.23
C PRO A 147 11.85 6.90 8.77
N SER A 148 12.26 7.33 7.56
CA SER A 148 11.89 8.63 6.99
C SER A 148 10.51 8.61 6.33
N SER A 149 9.94 7.42 6.12
CA SER A 149 8.66 7.27 5.45
C SER A 149 7.46 7.56 6.37
N TYR A 150 6.39 8.14 5.81
CA TYR A 150 5.22 8.56 6.58
C TYR A 150 4.18 7.44 6.79
N SER A 151 3.43 7.54 7.88
CA SER A 151 2.50 6.50 8.35
C SER A 151 1.06 6.62 7.81
N TYR A 152 0.54 7.85 7.60
CA TYR A 152 -0.87 8.05 7.32
C TYR A 152 -1.17 8.41 5.86
N PRO A 153 -2.15 7.75 5.19
CA PRO A 153 -2.72 6.45 5.55
C PRO A 153 -1.78 5.30 5.15
N SER A 154 -2.06 4.08 5.64
CA SER A 154 -1.22 2.92 5.33
C SER A 154 -1.30 2.48 3.87
N GLY A 155 -0.16 2.43 3.18
CA GLY A 155 -0.08 2.00 1.80
C GLY A 155 -0.28 0.49 1.57
N HIS A 156 0.22 -0.33 2.49
CA HIS A 156 0.05 -1.79 2.47
C HIS A 156 -1.40 -2.18 2.72
N SER A 157 -2.04 -1.57 3.73
CA SER A 157 -3.46 -1.81 4.02
C SER A 157 -4.35 -1.38 2.86
N SER A 158 -4.10 -0.22 2.25
CA SER A 158 -4.94 0.24 1.13
C SER A 158 -4.85 -0.71 -0.07
N ARG A 159 -3.68 -1.30 -0.32
CA ARG A 159 -3.48 -2.31 -1.37
C ARG A 159 -4.25 -3.60 -1.06
N ALA A 160 -4.13 -4.10 0.16
CA ALA A 160 -4.80 -5.34 0.58
C ALA A 160 -6.34 -5.22 0.48
N TRP A 161 -6.91 -4.10 0.95
CA TRP A 161 -8.35 -3.84 0.79
C TRP A 161 -8.76 -3.68 -0.67
N ASN A 162 -7.94 -3.01 -1.50
CA ASN A 162 -8.20 -2.87 -2.94
C ASN A 162 -8.22 -4.23 -3.65
N TYR A 163 -7.28 -5.13 -3.33
CA TYR A 163 -7.26 -6.49 -3.87
C TYR A 163 -8.50 -7.28 -3.47
N ALA A 164 -8.89 -7.23 -2.19
CA ALA A 164 -10.08 -7.92 -1.72
C ALA A 164 -11.35 -7.44 -2.43
N MET A 165 -11.52 -6.13 -2.64
CA MET A 165 -12.68 -5.57 -3.33
C MET A 165 -12.76 -6.01 -4.79
N ILE A 166 -11.65 -5.89 -5.53
CA ILE A 166 -11.60 -6.28 -6.95
C ILE A 166 -11.82 -7.79 -7.11
N LEU A 167 -11.16 -8.61 -6.30
CA LEU A 167 -11.31 -10.07 -6.38
C LEU A 167 -12.70 -10.52 -5.93
N ALA A 168 -13.33 -9.84 -4.97
CA ALA A 168 -14.71 -10.11 -4.57
C ALA A 168 -15.72 -9.71 -5.65
N GLU A 169 -15.42 -8.67 -6.46
CA GLU A 169 -16.22 -8.33 -7.63
C GLU A 169 -16.13 -9.40 -8.73
N LEU A 170 -14.96 -10.03 -8.88
CA LEU A 170 -14.76 -11.13 -9.83
C LEU A 170 -15.43 -12.43 -9.36
N LYS A 171 -15.24 -12.83 -8.09
CA LYS A 171 -15.73 -14.11 -7.53
C LYS A 171 -16.39 -13.89 -6.16
N PRO A 172 -17.66 -13.46 -6.10
CA PRO A 172 -18.32 -13.07 -4.86
C PRO A 172 -18.33 -14.15 -3.77
N GLN A 173 -18.29 -15.43 -4.15
CA GLN A 173 -18.28 -16.55 -3.21
C GLN A 173 -17.01 -16.60 -2.33
N THR A 174 -15.93 -15.94 -2.75
CA THR A 174 -14.67 -15.88 -1.98
C THR A 174 -14.53 -14.61 -1.14
N ALA A 175 -15.53 -13.71 -1.19
CA ALA A 175 -15.48 -12.40 -0.54
C ALA A 175 -15.12 -12.48 0.95
N LYS A 176 -15.69 -13.45 1.70
CA LYS A 176 -15.40 -13.62 3.13
C LYS A 176 -13.89 -13.79 3.37
N GLN A 177 -13.26 -14.80 2.76
CA GLN A 177 -11.83 -15.04 3.00
C GLN A 177 -10.93 -13.93 2.42
N LEU A 178 -11.33 -13.28 1.33
CA LEU A 178 -10.60 -12.15 0.77
C LEU A 178 -10.58 -10.95 1.73
N PHE A 179 -11.71 -10.62 2.35
CA PHE A 179 -11.78 -9.52 3.30
C PHE A 179 -11.19 -9.86 4.67
N GLU A 180 -11.29 -11.11 5.12
CA GLU A 180 -10.55 -11.61 6.30
C GLU A 180 -9.03 -11.50 6.07
N LEU A 181 -8.55 -11.86 4.88
CA LEU A 181 -7.15 -11.70 4.49
C LEU A 181 -6.72 -10.22 4.47
N ALA A 182 -7.53 -9.33 3.90
CA ALA A 182 -7.22 -7.90 3.87
C ALA A 182 -7.19 -7.26 5.27
N ASP A 183 -8.10 -7.65 6.15
CA ASP A 183 -8.08 -7.20 7.55
C ASP A 183 -6.84 -7.74 8.27
N ARG A 184 -6.56 -9.05 8.17
CA ARG A 184 -5.36 -9.66 8.77
C ARG A 184 -4.09 -8.94 8.32
N LYS A 185 -3.90 -8.75 7.01
CA LYS A 185 -2.74 -8.02 6.47
C LYS A 185 -2.65 -6.59 6.98
N SER A 186 -3.78 -5.93 7.21
CA SER A 186 -3.83 -4.60 7.80
C SER A 186 -3.44 -4.63 9.28
N GLN A 187 -3.96 -5.57 10.07
CA GLN A 187 -3.58 -5.75 11.48
C GLN A 187 -2.10 -6.11 11.62
N SER A 188 -1.56 -6.93 10.71
CA SER A 188 -0.14 -7.26 10.66
C SER A 188 0.75 -6.02 10.60
N ARG A 189 0.34 -4.93 9.94
CA ARG A 189 1.11 -3.68 9.94
C ARG A 189 1.15 -2.99 11.32
N VAL A 190 0.08 -3.14 12.11
CA VAL A 190 0.02 -2.66 13.48
C VAL A 190 0.89 -3.55 14.37
N ILE A 191 0.76 -4.88 14.27
CA ILE A 191 1.58 -5.87 14.98
C ILE A 191 3.08 -5.72 14.67
N CYS A 192 3.41 -5.34 13.43
CA CYS A 192 4.77 -5.06 13.02
C CYS A 192 5.33 -3.74 13.58
N GLY A 193 4.48 -2.89 14.16
CA GLY A 193 4.86 -1.59 14.74
C GLY A 193 5.07 -0.47 13.72
N VAL A 194 4.66 -0.65 12.46
CA VAL A 194 4.95 0.29 11.36
C VAL A 194 3.79 1.23 11.03
N HIS A 195 2.59 0.93 11.52
CA HIS A 195 1.39 1.75 11.36
C HIS A 195 0.56 1.81 12.64
N TRP A 196 -0.05 2.97 12.88
CA TRP A 196 -1.07 3.17 13.90
C TRP A 196 -2.38 2.48 13.51
N LYS A 197 -3.25 2.20 14.48
CA LYS A 197 -4.56 1.59 14.21
C LYS A 197 -5.42 2.50 13.33
N SER A 198 -5.38 3.80 13.56
CA SER A 198 -6.09 4.77 12.72
C SER A 198 -5.56 4.88 11.28
N ASP A 199 -4.28 4.59 11.01
CA ASP A 199 -3.74 4.61 9.64
C ASP A 199 -4.35 3.51 8.78
N ILE A 200 -4.54 2.33 9.36
CA ILE A 200 -5.10 1.16 8.63
C ILE A 200 -6.62 1.30 8.44
N GLN A 201 -7.30 2.00 9.35
CA GLN A 201 -8.72 2.34 9.21
C GLN A 201 -8.92 3.33 8.07
N ALA A 202 -8.13 4.40 8.01
CA ALA A 202 -8.16 5.35 6.90
C ALA A 202 -7.80 4.68 5.57
N ALA A 203 -6.81 3.79 5.55
CA ALA A 203 -6.40 3.05 4.37
C ALA A 203 -7.51 2.20 3.75
N ARG A 204 -8.39 1.60 4.58
CA ARG A 204 -9.59 0.88 4.12
C ARG A 204 -10.54 1.80 3.37
N THR A 205 -10.77 3.02 3.89
CA THR A 205 -11.58 4.04 3.21
C THR A 205 -10.93 4.49 1.90
N VAL A 206 -9.60 4.66 1.85
CA VAL A 206 -8.91 4.97 0.59
C VAL A 206 -9.15 3.89 -0.46
N ALA A 207 -9.05 2.61 -0.09
CA ALA A 207 -9.30 1.51 -1.00
C ALA A 207 -10.76 1.50 -1.51
N LEU A 208 -11.73 1.75 -0.62
CA LEU A 208 -13.15 1.87 -0.98
C LEU A 208 -13.38 2.96 -2.02
N VAL A 209 -12.82 4.15 -1.80
CA VAL A 209 -12.97 5.28 -2.72
C VAL A 209 -12.29 4.99 -4.06
N ASN A 210 -11.09 4.40 -4.04
CA ASN A 210 -10.41 3.96 -5.26
C ASN A 210 -11.29 2.99 -6.06
N PHE A 211 -11.80 1.95 -5.40
CA PHE A 211 -12.65 0.94 -6.03
C PHE A 211 -13.94 1.53 -6.62
N ALA A 212 -14.56 2.49 -5.93
CA ALA A 212 -15.74 3.19 -6.44
C ALA A 212 -15.43 4.02 -7.70
N ILE A 213 -14.29 4.73 -7.74
CA ILE A 213 -13.85 5.48 -8.93
C ILE A 213 -13.56 4.54 -10.10
N LEU A 214 -12.85 3.43 -9.83
CA LEU A 214 -12.53 2.42 -10.84
C LEU A 214 -13.80 1.84 -11.50
N ASN A 215 -14.86 1.60 -10.72
CA ASN A 215 -16.15 1.14 -11.24
C ASN A 215 -16.85 2.14 -12.19
N GLY A 216 -16.43 3.41 -12.19
CA GLY A 216 -16.86 4.41 -13.19
C GLY A 216 -15.95 4.52 -14.42
N ASN A 217 -14.83 3.79 -14.46
CA ASN A 217 -13.81 3.90 -15.50
C ASN A 217 -13.96 2.81 -16.58
N GLN A 218 -14.14 3.24 -17.84
CA GLN A 218 -14.39 2.31 -18.95
C GLN A 218 -13.22 1.35 -19.25
N ASP A 219 -11.98 1.77 -19.04
CA ASP A 219 -10.83 0.90 -19.27
C ASP A 219 -10.66 -0.13 -18.14
N PHE A 220 -10.98 0.26 -16.90
CA PHE A 220 -11.08 -0.70 -15.79
C PHE A 220 -12.17 -1.74 -16.07
N LEU A 221 -13.37 -1.32 -16.49
CA LEU A 221 -14.49 -2.24 -16.77
C LEU A 221 -14.14 -3.22 -17.91
N LYS A 222 -13.41 -2.78 -18.93
CA LYS A 222 -12.91 -3.67 -20.00
C LYS A 222 -11.91 -4.69 -19.49
N ASP A 223 -10.95 -4.28 -18.65
CA ASP A 223 -9.97 -5.20 -18.09
C ASP A 223 -10.60 -6.15 -17.06
N LEU A 224 -11.60 -5.68 -16.31
CA LEU A 224 -12.41 -6.49 -15.42
C LEU A 224 -13.16 -7.58 -16.20
N GLU A 225 -13.71 -7.26 -17.36
CA GLU A 225 -14.39 -8.26 -18.21
C GLU A 225 -13.41 -9.32 -18.75
N LYS A 226 -12.19 -8.93 -19.15
CA LYS A 226 -11.14 -9.91 -19.50
C LYS A 226 -10.79 -10.78 -18.29
N ALA A 227 -10.67 -10.20 -17.10
CA ALA A 227 -10.39 -10.93 -15.88
C ALA A 227 -11.51 -11.91 -15.50
N ARG A 228 -12.78 -11.60 -15.81
CA ARG A 228 -13.90 -12.54 -15.64
C ARG A 228 -13.76 -13.78 -16.52
N GLN A 229 -13.23 -13.63 -17.73
CA GLN A 229 -13.02 -14.75 -18.64
C GLN A 229 -11.98 -15.75 -18.12
N GLU A 230 -11.07 -15.31 -17.24
CA GLU A 230 -10.04 -16.18 -16.63
C GLU A 230 -10.57 -17.01 -15.45
N ILE A 231 -11.75 -16.71 -14.90
CA ILE A 231 -12.25 -17.38 -13.70
C ILE A 231 -12.62 -18.84 -14.01
N ASN A 232 -12.05 -19.77 -13.23
CA ASN A 232 -12.23 -21.22 -13.37
C ASN A 232 -11.75 -21.83 -14.71
N GLN A 233 -10.83 -21.17 -15.41
CA GLN A 233 -10.01 -21.81 -16.44
C GLN A 233 -9.05 -22.84 -15.84
#